data_AF-A0A3A8HAI9-F1
#
_entry.id   AF-A0A3A8HAI9-F1
#
_cell.length_a   1.000
_cell.length_b   1.000
_cell.length_c   1.000
_cell.angle_alpha   90.00
_cell.angle_beta   90.00
_cell.angle_gamma   90.00
#
_symmetry.space_group_name_H-M   'P 1'
#
loop_
_entity.id
_entity.type
_entity.pdbx_description
1 polymer ?
#
loop_
_entity_poly.entity_id
_entity_poly.type
_entity_poly.pdbx_seq_one_letter_code
_entity_poly.pdbx_strand_id
1 'polypeptide(L)' 'LFDYIEVFYNQQRMHSAIGYAAPAEFERAAA' A
#
# COMPACT_ATOMS: atom_id res chain seq x y z
N LEU A 1 4.87 -4.23 17.06
CA LEU A 1 3.49 -4.35 16.51
C LEU A 1 3.15 -3.18 15.59
N PHE A 2 3.35 -1.94 16.04
CA PHE A 2 3.09 -0.73 15.25
C PHE A 2 3.92 -0.65 13.95
N ASP A 3 5.23 -0.88 14.03
CA ASP A 3 6.12 -0.90 12.86
C ASP A 3 5.71 -1.92 11.79
N TYR A 4 5.16 -3.07 12.21
CA TYR A 4 4.66 -4.09 11.28
C TYR A 4 3.42 -3.59 10.52
N ILE A 5 2.53 -2.88 11.21
CA ILE A 5 1.30 -2.37 10.62
C ILE A 5 1.60 -1.22 9.66
N GLU A 6 2.47 -0.29 10.04
CA GLU A 6 2.76 0.91 9.22
C GLU A 6 3.67 0.61 8.04
N VAL A 7 4.73 -0.19 8.22
CA VAL A 7 5.73 -0.41 7.17
C VAL A 7 5.33 -1.57 6.27
N PHE A 8 4.81 -2.67 6.82
CA PHE A 8 4.58 -3.89 6.03
C PHE A 8 3.13 -4.06 5.63
N TYR A 9 2.20 -4.01 6.59
CA TYR A 9 0.79 -4.31 6.32
C TYR A 9 0.11 -3.23 5.48
N ASN A 10 0.29 -1.95 5.84
CA ASN A 10 -0.36 -0.84 5.13
C ASN A 10 0.16 -0.69 3.69
N GLN A 11 1.44 -1.02 3.42
CA GLN A 11 2.00 -0.98 2.06
C GLN A 11 1.47 -2.10 1.15
N GLN A 12 1.09 -3.24 1.72
CA GLN A 12 0.61 -4.41 0.97
C GLN A 12 -0.93 -4.50 0.90
N ARG A 13 -1.63 -3.73 1.73
CA ARG A 13 -3.09 -3.75 1.75
C ARG A 13 -3.66 -3.16 0.46
N MET A 14 -4.59 -3.87 -0.16
CA MET A 14 -5.35 -3.34 -1.30
C MET A 14 -6.30 -2.23 -0.84
N HIS A 15 -6.22 -1.07 -1.48
CA HIS A 15 -7.06 0.08 -1.16
C HIS A 15 -8.03 0.35 -2.30
N SER A 16 -9.33 0.27 -2.03
CA SER A 16 -10.38 0.55 -3.02
C SER A 16 -10.32 1.98 -3.55
N ALA A 17 -9.82 2.93 -2.74
CA ALA A 17 -9.62 4.33 -3.12
C ALA A 17 -8.61 4.52 -4.27
N ILE A 18 -7.68 3.57 -4.47
CA ILE A 18 -6.67 3.59 -5.55
C ILE A 18 -6.91 2.45 -6.55
N GLY A 19 -8.16 2.01 -6.71
CA GLY A 19 -8.53 1.00 -7.69
C GLY A 19 -8.14 -0.42 -7.32
N TYR A 20 -8.10 -0.75 -6.02
CA TYR A 20 -7.66 -2.05 -5.51
C TYR A 20 -6.20 -2.40 -5.85
N ALA A 21 -5.36 -1.37 -6.02
CA ALA A 21 -3.91 -1.56 -6.06
C ALA A 21 -3.31 -1.49 -4.64
N ALA A 22 -2.14 -2.11 -4.45
CA ALA A 22 -1.35 -1.86 -3.26
C ALA A 22 -0.68 -0.49 -3.37
N PRO A 23 -0.52 0.27 -2.26
CA PRO A 23 0.16 1.57 -2.28
C PRO A 23 1.54 1.54 -2.94
N ALA A 24 2.32 0.48 -2.70
CA ALA A 24 3.63 0.32 -3.33
C ALA A 24 3.57 0.07 -4.86
N GLU A 25 2.46 -0.43 -5.39
CA GLU A 25 2.25 -0.56 -6.84
C GLU A 25 1.77 0.76 -7.44
N PHE A 26 0.90 1.49 -6.72
CA PHE A 26 0.45 2.81 -7.11
C PHE A 26 1.60 3.82 -7.21
N GLU A 27 2.49 3.85 -6.20
CA GLU A 27 3.68 4.71 -6.22
C GLU A 27 4.64 4.35 -7.36
N ARG A 28 4.77 3.07 -7.70
CA ARG A 28 5.61 2.61 -8.84
C ARG A 28 5.01 2.98 -10.20
N ALA A 29 3.70 3.04 -10.33
CA ALA A 29 3.02 3.41 -11.57
C ALA A 29 2.96 4.92 -11.81
N ALA A 30 3.11 5.73 -10.75
CA ALA A 30 3.13 7.19 -10.81
C ALA A 30 4.51 7.79 -11.10
N ALA A 31 5.57 6.97 -11.16
CA ALA A 31 6.93 7.35 -11.51
C ALA A 31 7.17 7.27 -13.02
#